data_AF-A0A6C0JM10-F1
#
_entry.id   AF-A0A6C0JM10-F1
#
_cell.length_a   1.000
_cell.length_b   1.000
_cell.length_c   1.000
_cell.angle_alpha   90.00
_cell.angle_beta   90.00
_cell.angle_gamma   90.00
#
_symmetry.space_group_name_H-M   'P 1'
#
loop_
_entity.id
_entity.type
_entity.pdbx_description
1 polymer ?
#
loop_
_entity_poly.entity_id
_entity_poly.type
_entity_poly.pdbx_seq_one_letter_code
_entity_poly.pdbx_strand_id
1 'polypeptide(L)'
;MFRYWKETLLILVIGSIIGIVIYFATRSNGGGGDGKKCPNNCSNNGSCTNGICNCIKNYCGKDCSVSCSSTNIFIFSPKTVKVQPTDWKIDPKTLAGKITDMSPANIQKEFPNISDRYSKTYNLLGKEDFSKLGSFVKSVLNWDSPFSEYGNKFPYINFNNDMRSGGYIALTQRHLAFICANTLFGNTLSMTNNSLSKVAADCTNTDQLFSWLSFLLVLSQELISGDFGTLVIMSRGVLTDDAFTALRNKAGQLINVNVTRYRESDTSPDFMSMGKPGQSLVDISGGNIGGGGEFCHVSNTQDETLMMFYPEVVFGIIFSEYISGSAPTEPKIAQPALWLGVRRYVDLSTGELRDHIATCGRMTKPNTGNMVKTTTMGLNKQPIYKSSFAGFQSSGTSCHNLELAIMNLCADQRNIGNLQNKGFLYNIKQCATMFSHSSYPDELGEVLGNVIQSVGTGPWGSGVWWGNSQMSFIAMWVGISIAGNLDLDYYLYDAFCENPGNQCYLLGKDDCLECLKSHYIGVKNLDDANKQCGNGPSLSNILSMYKNDQVNSLYQKVMDNVKPCTEPCTVSVFSQIKNK
;
A
#
# COMPACT_ATOMS: atom_id res chain seq x y z
N MET A 1 -12.61 -72.75 0.91
CA MET A 1 -12.61 -71.76 2.01
C MET A 1 -11.23 -71.54 2.65
N PHE A 2 -10.37 -72.56 2.82
CA PHE A 2 -9.04 -72.43 3.44
C PHE A 2 -7.95 -71.74 2.59
N ARG A 3 -8.13 -71.62 1.26
CA ARG A 3 -7.12 -71.03 0.36
C ARG A 3 -7.17 -69.50 0.28
N TYR A 4 -8.34 -68.91 0.54
CA TYR A 4 -8.54 -67.46 0.61
C TYR A 4 -7.99 -66.83 1.91
N TRP A 5 -7.87 -67.61 2.99
CA TRP A 5 -7.37 -67.09 4.27
C TRP A 5 -5.85 -66.92 4.31
N LYS A 6 -5.08 -67.71 3.55
CA LYS A 6 -3.61 -67.59 3.51
C LYS A 6 -3.15 -66.31 2.81
N GLU A 7 -3.82 -65.91 1.73
CA GLU A 7 -3.44 -64.71 0.97
C GLU A 7 -3.81 -63.43 1.74
N THR A 8 -4.97 -63.39 2.41
CA THR A 8 -5.36 -62.25 3.25
C THR A 8 -4.47 -62.09 4.48
N LEU A 9 -4.03 -63.19 5.12
CA LEU A 9 -3.11 -63.13 6.27
C LEU A 9 -1.71 -62.65 5.85
N LEU A 10 -1.23 -63.06 4.67
CA LEU A 10 0.07 -62.65 4.14
C LEU A 10 0.08 -61.15 3.81
N ILE A 11 -1.00 -60.63 3.21
CA ILE A 11 -1.16 -59.19 2.90
C ILE A 11 -1.23 -58.35 4.18
N LEU A 12 -1.92 -58.82 5.22
CA LEU A 12 -1.99 -58.11 6.51
C LEU A 12 -0.63 -58.09 7.24
N VAL A 13 0.14 -59.18 7.20
CA VAL A 13 1.47 -59.26 7.82
C VAL A 13 2.48 -58.38 7.06
N ILE A 14 2.47 -58.40 5.73
CA ILE A 14 3.34 -57.54 4.90
C ILE A 14 2.97 -56.06 5.08
N GLY A 15 1.67 -55.73 5.11
CA GLY A 15 1.19 -54.36 5.38
C GLY A 15 1.59 -53.84 6.76
N SER A 16 1.57 -54.72 7.77
CA SER A 16 2.01 -54.40 9.14
C SER A 16 3.53 -54.15 9.22
N ILE A 17 4.33 -54.97 8.52
CA ILE A 17 5.79 -54.82 8.48
C ILE A 17 6.19 -53.57 7.70
N ILE A 18 5.55 -53.27 6.57
CA ILE A 18 5.78 -52.02 5.81
C ILE A 18 5.36 -50.80 6.63
N GLY A 19 4.22 -50.86 7.34
CA GLY A 19 3.78 -49.81 8.25
C GLY A 19 4.76 -49.56 9.40
N ILE A 20 5.33 -50.62 9.97
CA ILE A 20 6.35 -50.55 11.03
C ILE A 20 7.68 -50.01 10.48
N VAL A 21 8.12 -50.42 9.28
CA VAL A 21 9.36 -49.92 8.65
C VAL A 21 9.22 -48.45 8.24
N ILE A 22 8.07 -48.01 7.74
CA ILE A 22 7.79 -46.57 7.49
C ILE A 22 7.70 -45.80 8.80
N TYR A 23 7.11 -46.38 9.85
CA TYR A 23 7.05 -45.77 11.18
C TYR A 23 8.44 -45.62 11.82
N PHE A 24 9.35 -46.58 11.64
CA PHE A 24 10.74 -46.47 12.12
C PHE A 24 11.63 -45.63 11.19
N ALA A 25 11.41 -45.61 9.87
CA ALA A 25 12.12 -44.75 8.93
C ALA A 25 11.71 -43.27 9.04
N THR A 26 10.49 -42.97 9.51
CA THR A 26 10.06 -41.60 9.85
C THR A 26 10.44 -41.19 11.27
N ARG A 27 10.86 -42.14 12.12
CA ARG A 27 11.24 -41.89 13.53
C ARG A 27 12.74 -42.00 13.82
N SER A 28 13.58 -42.34 12.82
CA SER A 28 15.04 -42.29 12.94
C SER A 28 15.65 -40.90 12.76
N ASN A 29 14.84 -39.83 12.64
CA ASN A 29 15.30 -38.43 12.72
C ASN A 29 14.83 -37.73 14.01
N GLY A 30 14.62 -38.49 15.09
CA GLY A 30 14.29 -37.97 16.41
C GLY A 30 15.41 -38.27 17.41
N GLY A 31 16.50 -37.49 17.37
CA GLY A 31 17.53 -37.52 18.41
C GLY A 31 18.92 -37.11 17.91
N GLY A 32 19.22 -35.81 17.92
CA GLY A 32 20.55 -35.29 17.67
C GLY A 32 20.49 -33.82 17.27
N GLY A 33 21.09 -32.93 18.07
CA GLY A 33 21.22 -31.52 17.73
C GLY A 33 22.15 -31.35 16.53
N ASP A 34 21.59 -31.35 15.33
CA ASP A 34 22.28 -30.83 14.16
C ASP A 34 22.26 -29.30 14.26
N GLY A 35 23.35 -28.75 14.80
CA GLY A 35 23.66 -27.34 14.62
C GLY A 35 23.68 -27.08 13.12
N LYS A 36 22.60 -26.47 12.60
CA LYS A 36 22.52 -26.06 11.19
C LYS A 36 23.81 -25.32 10.84
N LYS A 37 24.56 -25.85 9.86
CA LYS A 37 25.78 -25.18 9.41
C LYS A 37 25.39 -23.83 8.80
N CYS A 38 26.12 -22.79 9.17
CA CYS A 38 25.90 -21.48 8.59
C CYS A 38 26.34 -21.45 7.11
N PRO A 39 25.64 -20.65 6.27
CA PRO A 39 26.00 -20.49 4.88
C PRO A 39 27.43 -19.95 4.76
N ASN A 40 28.25 -20.59 3.92
CA ASN A 40 29.66 -20.27 3.67
C ASN A 40 30.51 -20.02 4.93
N ASN A 41 30.16 -20.67 6.05
CA ASN A 41 30.80 -20.42 7.35
C ASN A 41 30.84 -18.92 7.73
N CYS A 42 29.76 -18.19 7.41
CA CYS A 42 29.66 -16.74 7.59
C CYS A 42 30.80 -15.96 6.92
N SER A 43 31.38 -16.50 5.83
CA SER A 43 32.49 -15.93 5.08
C SER A 43 33.67 -15.50 5.95
N ASN A 44 33.81 -16.11 7.13
CA ASN A 44 34.73 -15.71 8.20
C ASN A 44 34.56 -14.26 8.72
N ASN A 45 33.45 -13.60 8.38
CA ASN A 45 33.09 -12.24 8.79
C ASN A 45 31.90 -12.23 9.77
N GLY A 46 31.74 -13.29 10.56
CA GLY A 46 30.64 -13.40 11.51
C GLY A 46 30.73 -14.65 12.37
N SER A 47 29.83 -14.74 13.35
CA SER A 47 29.67 -15.92 14.19
C SER A 47 28.41 -16.69 13.82
N CYS A 48 28.47 -18.03 13.86
CA CYS A 48 27.36 -18.89 13.53
C CYS A 48 26.54 -19.27 14.77
N THR A 49 25.24 -18.98 14.75
CA THR A 49 24.30 -19.41 15.80
C THR A 49 23.08 -20.05 15.16
N ASN A 50 22.90 -21.36 15.36
CA ASN A 50 21.75 -22.13 14.83
C ASN A 50 21.53 -21.98 13.31
N GLY A 51 22.61 -21.90 12.53
CA GLY A 51 22.55 -21.75 11.06
C GLY A 51 22.33 -20.32 10.57
N ILE A 52 22.34 -19.34 11.46
CA ILE A 52 22.23 -17.90 11.15
C ILE A 52 23.57 -17.23 11.42
N CYS A 53 24.01 -16.40 10.48
CA CYS A 53 25.24 -15.62 10.62
C CYS A 53 24.99 -14.28 11.34
N ASN A 54 25.73 -14.05 12.42
CA ASN A 54 25.82 -12.76 13.10
C ASN A 54 27.08 -12.06 12.61
N CYS A 55 26.93 -11.17 11.64
CA CYS A 55 28.06 -10.52 10.99
C CYS A 55 28.77 -9.53 11.91
N ILE A 56 30.09 -9.46 11.78
CA ILE A 56 30.90 -8.42 12.44
C ILE A 56 30.72 -7.08 11.71
N LYS A 57 31.13 -5.99 12.38
CA LYS A 57 31.06 -4.62 11.86
C LYS A 57 31.47 -4.51 10.38
N ASN A 58 30.65 -3.79 9.61
CA ASN A 58 30.77 -3.53 8.16
C ASN A 58 30.49 -4.73 7.24
N TYR A 59 30.07 -5.89 7.76
CA TYR A 59 29.64 -7.03 6.95
C TYR A 59 28.17 -7.38 7.17
N CYS A 60 27.54 -7.91 6.13
CA CYS A 60 26.11 -8.19 6.11
C CYS A 60 25.75 -9.19 4.99
N GLY A 61 24.45 -9.43 4.83
CA GLY A 61 23.94 -10.51 4.00
C GLY A 61 23.88 -11.83 4.76
N LYS A 62 23.35 -12.84 4.09
CA LYS A 62 23.07 -14.16 4.68
C LYS A 62 24.30 -14.89 5.21
N ASP A 63 25.45 -14.67 4.58
CA ASP A 63 26.73 -15.29 4.90
C ASP A 63 27.83 -14.28 5.23
N CYS A 64 27.49 -13.02 5.52
CA CYS A 64 28.45 -11.95 5.79
C CYS A 64 29.50 -11.70 4.70
N SER A 65 29.22 -12.09 3.45
CA SER A 65 30.12 -11.85 2.31
C SER A 65 30.02 -10.42 1.75
N VAL A 66 28.96 -9.69 2.08
CA VAL A 66 28.69 -8.34 1.57
C VAL A 66 29.28 -7.31 2.52
N SER A 67 30.15 -6.42 2.01
CA SER A 67 30.56 -5.22 2.75
C SER A 67 29.41 -4.21 2.72
N CYS A 68 28.88 -3.86 3.90
CA CYS A 68 27.71 -2.97 4.01
C CYS A 68 27.98 -1.56 3.49
N SER A 69 29.24 -1.13 3.45
CA SER A 69 29.65 0.15 2.85
C SER A 69 29.80 0.08 1.33
N SER A 70 29.92 -1.11 0.73
CA SER A 70 30.18 -1.30 -0.71
C SER A 70 28.92 -1.42 -1.55
N THR A 71 27.84 -1.95 -0.97
CA THR A 71 26.50 -1.96 -1.56
C THR A 71 25.70 -0.85 -0.90
N ASN A 72 25.59 0.31 -1.56
CA ASN A 72 24.68 1.38 -1.15
C ASN A 72 23.23 0.89 -1.27
N ILE A 73 22.75 0.17 -0.25
CA ILE A 73 21.40 -0.42 -0.17
C ILE A 73 20.43 0.56 0.52
N PHE A 74 20.97 1.49 1.30
CA PHE A 74 20.31 2.74 1.64
C PHE A 74 20.77 3.82 0.65
N ILE A 75 19.83 4.46 -0.03
CA ILE A 75 20.12 5.47 -1.06
C ILE A 75 19.15 6.63 -0.84
N PHE A 76 19.63 7.86 -1.03
CA PHE A 76 18.75 9.01 -1.18
C PHE A 76 19.21 9.89 -2.34
N SER A 77 18.28 10.61 -2.92
CA SER A 77 18.49 11.60 -3.98
C SER A 77 17.54 12.76 -3.78
N PRO A 78 17.94 14.03 -4.04
CA PRO A 78 19.26 14.41 -4.53
C PRO A 78 20.32 14.37 -3.42
N LYS A 79 21.56 14.01 -3.78
CA LYS A 79 22.70 13.98 -2.84
C LYS A 79 23.06 15.35 -2.24
N THR A 80 22.45 16.42 -2.76
CA THR A 80 22.57 17.78 -2.22
C THR A 80 21.86 17.95 -0.88
N VAL A 81 20.89 17.08 -0.56
CA VAL A 81 20.22 17.07 0.74
C VAL A 81 21.19 16.56 1.81
N LYS A 82 21.35 17.33 2.89
CA LYS A 82 22.22 16.96 4.01
C LYS A 82 21.52 15.98 4.93
N VAL A 83 22.02 14.74 4.98
CA VAL A 83 21.61 13.75 5.98
C VAL A 83 21.93 14.24 7.39
N GLN A 84 21.00 14.01 8.31
CA GLN A 84 21.17 14.27 9.74
C GLN A 84 21.29 12.94 10.50
N PRO A 85 22.50 12.45 10.80
CA PRO A 85 22.67 11.21 11.56
C PRO A 85 22.09 11.37 12.96
N THR A 86 21.00 10.67 13.25
CA THR A 86 20.20 10.82 14.46
C THR A 86 20.32 9.59 15.34
N ASP A 87 20.61 9.78 16.62
CA ASP A 87 20.69 8.69 17.60
C ASP A 87 19.29 8.20 18.00
N TRP A 88 19.16 6.89 18.22
CA TRP A 88 18.02 6.32 18.93
C TRP A 88 18.11 6.64 20.43
N LYS A 89 16.97 6.86 21.09
CA LYS A 89 16.95 7.13 22.54
C LYS A 89 17.45 5.95 23.37
N ILE A 90 17.20 4.73 22.90
CA ILE A 90 17.70 3.49 23.50
C ILE A 90 18.61 2.83 22.48
N ASP A 91 19.75 2.28 22.92
CA ASP A 91 20.58 1.44 22.04
C ASP A 91 19.75 0.22 21.58
N PRO A 92 19.54 0.02 20.26
CA PRO A 92 18.80 -1.11 19.72
C PRO A 92 19.24 -2.47 20.29
N LYS A 93 20.54 -2.65 20.58
CA LYS A 93 21.08 -3.89 21.16
C LYS A 93 20.59 -4.15 22.58
N THR A 94 20.33 -3.09 23.35
CA THR A 94 19.76 -3.21 24.70
C THR A 94 18.33 -3.75 24.62
N LEU A 95 17.55 -3.36 23.61
CA LEU A 95 16.22 -3.93 23.37
C LEU A 95 16.32 -5.40 22.96
N ALA A 96 17.27 -5.75 22.09
CA ALA A 96 17.53 -7.13 21.71
C ALA A 96 17.81 -8.04 22.91
N GLY A 97 18.57 -7.53 23.90
CA GLY A 97 18.88 -8.25 25.14
C GLY A 97 17.68 -8.52 26.06
N LYS A 98 16.63 -7.69 25.99
CA LYS A 98 15.38 -7.89 26.77
C LYS A 98 14.46 -8.96 26.18
N ILE A 99 14.54 -9.17 24.87
CA ILE A 99 13.80 -10.24 24.21
C ILE A 99 14.49 -11.54 24.61
N THR A 100 13.87 -12.38 25.42
CA THR A 100 14.45 -13.71 25.78
C THR A 100 13.82 -14.77 24.89
N ASP A 101 12.50 -14.81 24.90
CA ASP A 101 11.64 -15.38 23.88
C ASP A 101 10.55 -14.36 23.49
N MET A 102 9.83 -14.63 22.41
CA MET A 102 8.56 -13.96 22.15
C MET A 102 7.45 -14.93 22.58
N SER A 103 7.33 -15.16 23.89
CA SER A 103 6.14 -15.78 24.47
C SER A 103 5.20 -14.70 25.01
N PRO A 104 3.88 -14.96 25.10
CA PRO A 104 2.93 -14.01 25.70
C PRO A 104 3.35 -13.53 27.10
N ALA A 105 3.91 -14.41 27.93
CA ALA A 105 4.37 -14.06 29.26
C ALA A 105 5.57 -13.10 29.25
N ASN A 106 6.57 -13.32 28.40
CA ASN A 106 7.71 -12.40 28.27
C ASN A 106 7.26 -11.05 27.71
N ILE A 107 6.44 -11.05 26.66
CA ILE A 107 5.94 -9.82 26.05
C ILE A 107 5.09 -9.03 27.06
N GLN A 108 4.20 -9.67 27.80
CA GLN A 108 3.41 -9.00 28.84
C GLN A 108 4.29 -8.35 29.92
N LYS A 109 5.40 -9.01 30.30
CA LYS A 109 6.30 -8.54 31.34
C LYS A 109 7.21 -7.40 30.85
N GLU A 110 7.87 -7.58 29.72
CA GLU A 110 8.93 -6.68 29.25
C GLU A 110 8.38 -5.57 28.32
N PHE A 111 7.24 -5.82 27.67
CA PHE A 111 6.62 -4.94 26.65
C PHE A 111 5.07 -4.90 26.77
N PRO A 112 4.54 -4.45 27.93
CA PRO A 112 3.10 -4.52 28.21
C PRO A 112 2.21 -3.77 27.20
N ASN A 113 2.75 -2.74 26.55
CA ASN A 113 2.08 -1.86 25.59
C ASN A 113 1.63 -2.54 24.29
N ILE A 114 2.16 -3.72 23.96
CA ILE A 114 1.79 -4.47 22.75
C ILE A 114 1.10 -5.82 23.03
N SER A 115 0.87 -6.15 24.31
CA SER A 115 0.49 -7.50 24.76
C SER A 115 -0.88 -8.02 24.27
N ASP A 116 -1.88 -7.14 24.16
CA ASP A 116 -3.26 -7.51 23.82
C ASP A 116 -3.37 -8.04 22.36
N ARG A 117 -2.94 -7.23 21.38
CA ARG A 117 -2.94 -7.61 19.96
C ARG A 117 -1.89 -8.67 19.62
N TYR A 118 -0.80 -8.71 20.37
CA TYR A 118 0.22 -9.75 20.27
C TYR A 118 -0.38 -11.15 20.52
N SER A 119 -1.16 -11.30 21.60
CA SER A 119 -1.74 -12.59 21.99
C SER A 119 -2.71 -13.13 20.94
N LYS A 120 -3.50 -12.25 20.31
CA LYS A 120 -4.38 -12.61 19.18
C LYS A 120 -3.58 -13.18 18.01
N THR A 121 -2.48 -12.52 17.63
CA THR A 121 -1.60 -12.96 16.53
C THR A 121 -0.90 -14.28 16.88
N TYR A 122 -0.45 -14.42 18.14
CA TYR A 122 0.16 -15.63 18.68
C TYR A 122 -0.75 -16.85 18.55
N ASN A 123 -2.01 -16.71 18.94
CA ASN A 123 -2.99 -17.80 18.87
C ASN A 123 -3.31 -18.24 17.43
N LEU A 124 -3.19 -17.34 16.44
CA LEU A 124 -3.48 -17.65 15.04
C LEU A 124 -2.40 -18.49 14.35
N LEU A 125 -1.14 -18.39 14.79
CA LEU A 125 0.03 -18.93 14.07
C LEU A 125 0.80 -19.97 14.88
N GLY A 126 0.71 -19.90 16.21
CA GLY A 126 1.33 -20.87 17.10
C GLY A 126 2.79 -20.57 17.46
N LYS A 127 3.34 -21.44 18.31
CA LYS A 127 4.61 -21.22 19.03
C LYS A 127 5.85 -21.17 18.14
N GLU A 128 5.91 -21.99 17.09
CA GLU A 128 7.10 -22.10 16.24
C GLU A 128 7.36 -20.81 15.47
N ASP A 129 6.31 -20.24 14.86
CA ASP A 129 6.39 -18.99 14.11
C ASP A 129 6.85 -17.82 14.99
N PHE A 130 6.41 -17.78 16.25
CA PHE A 130 6.84 -16.76 17.20
C PHE A 130 8.27 -16.97 17.71
N SER A 131 8.79 -18.20 17.73
CA SER A 131 10.20 -18.45 18.01
C SER A 131 11.10 -17.94 16.87
N LYS A 132 10.70 -18.15 15.61
CA LYS A 132 11.38 -17.58 14.44
C LYS A 132 11.33 -16.06 14.46
N LEU A 133 10.16 -15.49 14.74
CA LEU A 133 9.98 -14.04 14.89
C LEU A 133 10.90 -13.46 15.97
N GLY A 134 10.97 -14.08 17.15
CA GLY A 134 11.88 -13.63 18.22
C GLY A 134 13.35 -13.66 17.82
N SER A 135 13.77 -14.71 17.11
CA SER A 135 15.13 -14.81 16.58
C SER A 135 15.42 -13.75 15.52
N PHE A 136 14.43 -13.47 14.65
CA PHE A 136 14.53 -12.44 13.62
C PHE A 136 14.61 -11.04 14.21
N VAL A 137 13.71 -10.68 15.14
CA VAL A 137 13.70 -9.38 15.81
C VAL A 137 15.04 -9.14 16.53
N LYS A 138 15.56 -10.15 17.25
CA LYS A 138 16.90 -10.08 17.85
C LYS A 138 18.00 -9.85 16.81
N SER A 139 17.93 -10.55 15.68
CA SER A 139 18.92 -10.42 14.61
C SER A 139 18.93 -9.01 14.02
N VAL A 140 17.76 -8.43 13.74
CA VAL A 140 17.70 -7.05 13.20
C VAL A 140 18.14 -6.04 14.25
N LEU A 141 17.69 -6.13 15.52
CA LEU A 141 18.10 -5.19 16.57
C LEU A 141 19.59 -5.28 16.94
N ASN A 142 20.24 -6.43 16.73
CA ASN A 142 21.67 -6.61 16.92
C ASN A 142 22.52 -6.24 15.69
N TRP A 143 21.93 -5.69 14.63
CA TRP A 143 22.66 -5.29 13.44
C TRP A 143 23.62 -4.14 13.75
N ASP A 144 24.93 -4.37 13.55
CA ASP A 144 26.02 -3.43 13.89
C ASP A 144 26.05 -2.13 13.06
N SER A 145 25.53 -2.16 11.83
CA SER A 145 25.63 -1.06 10.88
C SER A 145 24.48 -1.13 9.88
N PRO A 146 23.23 -0.94 10.36
CA PRO A 146 22.03 -0.96 9.51
C PRO A 146 22.05 0.11 8.43
N PHE A 147 22.78 1.20 8.61
CA PHE A 147 22.86 2.29 7.63
C PHE A 147 24.30 2.58 7.20
N SER A 148 25.11 1.53 7.08
CA SER A 148 26.45 1.60 6.51
C SER A 148 27.34 2.66 7.21
N GLU A 149 27.65 3.76 6.52
CA GLU A 149 28.49 4.85 7.02
C GLU A 149 27.95 5.54 8.28
N TYR A 150 26.64 5.45 8.54
CA TYR A 150 26.01 6.03 9.73
C TYR A 150 26.01 5.08 10.94
N GLY A 151 26.51 3.85 10.79
CA GLY A 151 26.51 2.85 11.86
C GLY A 151 25.10 2.59 12.39
N ASN A 152 24.93 2.73 13.72
CA ASN A 152 23.63 2.59 14.40
C ASN A 152 22.75 3.84 14.35
N LYS A 153 23.26 4.97 13.83
CA LYS A 153 22.48 6.20 13.72
C LYS A 153 21.52 6.11 12.55
N PHE A 154 20.32 6.63 12.75
CA PHE A 154 19.33 6.74 11.70
C PHE A 154 19.69 7.89 10.74
N PRO A 155 19.80 7.66 9.41
CA PRO A 155 20.15 8.68 8.43
C PRO A 155 18.93 9.56 8.11
N TYR A 156 18.58 10.44 9.04
CA TYR A 156 17.36 11.22 8.93
C TYR A 156 17.43 12.28 7.83
N ILE A 157 16.31 12.41 7.10
CA ILE A 157 16.02 13.45 6.12
C ILE A 157 14.54 13.80 6.29
N ASN A 158 14.18 15.09 6.23
CA ASN A 158 12.79 15.51 6.31
C ASN A 158 12.14 15.47 4.92
N PHE A 159 11.43 14.38 4.62
CA PHE A 159 10.74 14.16 3.36
C PHE A 159 9.71 15.26 3.01
N ASN A 160 9.08 15.86 4.02
CA ASN A 160 8.08 16.90 3.80
C ASN A 160 8.71 18.23 3.32
N ASN A 161 9.96 18.51 3.68
CA ASN A 161 10.64 19.77 3.41
C ASN A 161 11.83 19.64 2.47
N ASP A 162 12.73 18.70 2.76
CA ASP A 162 13.99 18.51 2.03
C ASP A 162 13.77 17.89 0.63
N MET A 163 12.66 17.16 0.44
CA MET A 163 12.32 16.50 -0.83
C MET A 163 11.25 17.25 -1.65
N ARG A 164 10.93 18.50 -1.30
CA ARG A 164 9.91 19.31 -2.01
C ARG A 164 10.25 19.55 -3.48
N SER A 165 11.53 19.59 -3.82
CA SER A 165 12.01 19.73 -5.20
C SER A 165 12.04 18.41 -5.98
N GLY A 166 11.54 17.32 -5.39
CA GLY A 166 11.65 15.97 -5.94
C GLY A 166 12.86 15.24 -5.39
N GLY A 167 12.81 13.91 -5.48
CA GLY A 167 13.83 13.04 -4.89
C GLY A 167 13.27 11.70 -4.46
N TYR A 168 14.13 10.86 -3.88
CA TYR A 168 13.72 9.56 -3.35
C TYR A 168 14.60 9.10 -2.19
N ILE A 169 14.07 8.17 -1.42
CA ILE A 169 14.74 7.39 -0.38
C ILE A 169 14.50 5.91 -0.72
N ALA A 170 15.56 5.13 -0.84
CA ALA A 170 15.49 3.68 -1.08
C ALA A 170 16.05 2.94 0.14
N LEU A 171 15.25 1.98 0.62
CA LEU A 171 15.55 1.09 1.73
C LEU A 171 15.29 -0.35 1.31
N THR A 172 15.68 -1.32 2.13
CA THR A 172 15.24 -2.71 1.94
C THR A 172 14.24 -3.10 2.99
N GLN A 173 13.54 -4.20 2.76
CA GLN A 173 12.64 -4.79 3.74
C GLN A 173 13.34 -5.08 5.08
N ARG A 174 14.63 -5.46 5.08
CA ARG A 174 15.39 -5.62 6.33
C ARG A 174 15.64 -4.28 7.05
N HIS A 175 15.89 -3.19 6.32
CA HIS A 175 15.97 -1.86 6.93
C HIS A 175 14.62 -1.44 7.54
N LEU A 176 13.51 -1.69 6.83
CA LEU A 176 12.17 -1.44 7.35
C LEU A 176 11.85 -2.32 8.56
N ALA A 177 12.31 -3.58 8.60
CA ALA A 177 12.23 -4.46 9.77
C ALA A 177 13.02 -3.92 10.96
N PHE A 178 14.21 -3.37 10.73
CA PHE A 178 14.99 -2.71 11.77
C PHE A 178 14.25 -1.49 12.36
N ILE A 179 13.68 -0.63 11.49
CA ILE A 179 12.90 0.55 11.89
C ILE A 179 11.66 0.11 12.68
N CYS A 180 10.87 -0.81 12.13
CA CYS A 180 9.67 -1.35 12.76
C CYS A 180 9.98 -1.96 14.13
N ALA A 181 11.00 -2.82 14.24
CA ALA A 181 11.37 -3.44 15.50
C ALA A 181 11.81 -2.42 16.55
N ASN A 182 12.63 -1.43 16.18
CA ASN A 182 13.01 -0.37 17.11
C ASN A 182 11.78 0.34 17.67
N THR A 183 10.90 0.82 16.80
CA THR A 183 9.75 1.60 17.22
C THR A 183 8.71 0.76 17.98
N LEU A 184 8.39 -0.45 17.48
CA LEU A 184 7.41 -1.34 18.10
C LEU A 184 7.77 -1.70 19.54
N PHE A 185 9.07 -1.89 19.83
CA PHE A 185 9.57 -2.21 21.16
C PHE A 185 9.94 -0.97 21.99
N GLY A 186 9.31 0.18 21.68
CA GLY A 186 9.34 1.39 22.52
C GLY A 186 10.54 2.29 22.30
N ASN A 187 11.33 2.09 21.25
CA ASN A 187 12.40 3.02 20.88
C ASN A 187 11.85 4.18 20.03
N THR A 188 12.57 5.28 20.03
CA THR A 188 12.28 6.45 19.20
C THR A 188 13.59 7.15 18.86
N LEU A 189 13.59 7.98 17.83
CA LEU A 189 14.71 8.87 17.55
C LEU A 189 14.85 9.93 18.66
N SER A 190 16.05 10.43 18.89
CA SER A 190 16.33 11.43 19.93
C SER A 190 15.73 12.82 19.65
N MET A 191 15.18 13.02 18.46
CA MET A 191 14.44 14.23 18.08
C MET A 191 13.00 14.24 18.61
N THR A 192 12.44 15.43 18.77
CA THR A 192 11.15 15.66 19.45
C THR A 192 9.93 15.51 18.53
N ASN A 193 10.10 15.50 17.21
CA ASN A 193 9.03 15.62 16.22
C ASN A 193 8.92 14.45 15.21
N ASN A 194 9.49 13.27 15.52
CA ASN A 194 9.51 12.12 14.59
C ASN A 194 8.16 11.41 14.45
N SER A 195 7.53 11.46 13.26
CA SER A 195 6.14 11.01 13.07
C SER A 195 5.85 9.56 13.45
N LEU A 196 6.74 8.64 13.08
CA LEU A 196 6.56 7.21 13.36
C LEU A 196 6.50 6.93 14.86
N SER A 197 7.23 7.70 15.66
CA SER A 197 7.27 7.54 17.10
C SER A 197 5.98 8.01 17.79
N LYS A 198 5.31 9.06 17.30
CA LYS A 198 3.98 9.42 17.82
C LYS A 198 2.93 8.42 17.42
N VAL A 199 2.97 7.88 16.19
CA VAL A 199 2.07 6.78 15.82
C VAL A 199 2.24 5.63 16.82
N ALA A 200 3.47 5.23 17.14
CA ALA A 200 3.67 4.16 18.13
C ALA A 200 3.25 4.53 19.56
N ALA A 201 3.37 5.80 19.96
CA ALA A 201 3.02 6.27 21.29
C ALA A 201 1.49 6.45 21.48
N ASP A 202 0.81 6.95 20.45
CA ASP A 202 -0.62 7.28 20.51
C ASP A 202 -1.46 6.03 20.20
N CYS A 203 -0.99 5.17 19.30
CA CYS A 203 -1.71 3.98 18.85
C CYS A 203 -1.45 2.75 19.75
N THR A 204 -1.64 2.90 21.07
CA THR A 204 -1.55 1.76 22.01
C THR A 204 -2.83 0.91 21.95
N ASN A 205 -2.71 -0.36 21.54
CA ASN A 205 -3.81 -1.33 21.34
C ASN A 205 -4.65 -1.22 20.05
N THR A 206 -4.05 -0.72 18.97
CA THR A 206 -4.78 -0.45 17.73
C THR A 206 -4.54 -1.50 16.64
N ASP A 207 -5.16 -1.31 15.48
CA ASP A 207 -4.96 -2.15 14.31
C ASP A 207 -3.54 -2.00 13.73
N GLN A 208 -2.93 -0.83 13.94
CA GLN A 208 -1.56 -0.58 13.51
C GLN A 208 -0.55 -1.56 14.11
N LEU A 209 -0.67 -1.89 15.41
CA LEU A 209 0.22 -2.84 16.08
C LEU A 209 0.11 -4.25 15.48
N PHE A 210 -1.11 -4.67 15.14
CA PHE A 210 -1.33 -5.95 14.46
C PHE A 210 -0.67 -5.95 13.08
N SER A 211 -0.78 -4.85 12.33
CA SER A 211 -0.12 -4.69 11.04
C SER A 211 1.41 -4.77 11.13
N TRP A 212 2.01 -4.10 12.12
CA TRP A 212 3.46 -4.11 12.33
C TRP A 212 3.99 -5.48 12.77
N LEU A 213 3.27 -6.17 13.67
CA LEU A 213 3.61 -7.55 14.05
C LEU A 213 3.48 -8.50 12.87
N SER A 214 2.44 -8.35 12.04
CA SER A 214 2.24 -9.14 10.82
C SER A 214 3.40 -8.94 9.84
N PHE A 215 3.85 -7.69 9.67
CA PHE A 215 5.01 -7.36 8.85
C PHE A 215 6.29 -8.07 9.32
N LEU A 216 6.64 -7.93 10.60
CA LEU A 216 7.83 -8.58 11.16
C LEU A 216 7.74 -10.10 11.09
N LEU A 217 6.56 -10.66 11.33
CA LEU A 217 6.32 -12.10 11.22
C LEU A 217 6.59 -12.61 9.80
N VAL A 218 5.99 -11.99 8.78
CA VAL A 218 6.17 -12.41 7.39
C VAL A 218 7.65 -12.31 7.00
N LEU A 219 8.32 -11.21 7.35
CA LEU A 219 9.75 -11.06 7.10
C LEU A 219 10.61 -12.04 7.91
N SER A 220 10.19 -12.47 9.09
CA SER A 220 10.90 -13.50 9.86
C SER A 220 10.88 -14.88 9.19
N GLN A 221 9.95 -15.11 8.26
CA GLN A 221 9.94 -16.36 7.48
C GLN A 221 10.84 -16.25 6.25
N GLU A 222 11.01 -15.04 5.71
CA GLU A 222 11.72 -14.80 4.45
C GLU A 222 13.19 -14.39 4.64
N LEU A 223 13.48 -13.62 5.69
CA LEU A 223 14.75 -12.91 5.87
C LEU A 223 15.53 -13.37 7.11
N ILE A 224 15.08 -14.42 7.81
CA ILE A 224 15.77 -14.98 8.99
C ILE A 224 17.21 -15.42 8.68
N SER A 225 17.48 -15.77 7.43
CA SER A 225 18.81 -16.10 6.92
C SER A 225 19.80 -14.93 6.99
N GLY A 226 19.33 -13.69 7.16
CA GLY A 226 20.17 -12.49 7.07
C GLY A 226 20.11 -11.79 5.70
N ASP A 227 19.23 -12.24 4.81
CA ASP A 227 18.97 -11.59 3.53
C ASP A 227 18.33 -10.21 3.73
N PHE A 228 18.56 -9.29 2.79
CA PHE A 228 18.03 -7.93 2.85
C PHE A 228 16.57 -7.81 2.39
N GLY A 229 16.08 -8.78 1.63
CA GLY A 229 14.80 -8.70 0.94
C GLY A 229 14.88 -7.79 -0.29
N THR A 230 13.75 -7.21 -0.68
CA THR A 230 13.67 -6.32 -1.84
C THR A 230 13.83 -4.86 -1.45
N LEU A 231 14.08 -4.00 -2.44
CA LEU A 231 13.98 -2.55 -2.27
C LEU A 231 12.54 -2.12 -2.03
N VAL A 232 12.41 -1.08 -1.22
CA VAL A 232 11.24 -0.21 -1.10
C VAL A 232 11.74 1.22 -1.31
N ILE A 233 11.16 1.93 -2.26
CA ILE A 233 11.57 3.29 -2.63
C ILE A 233 10.41 4.24 -2.35
N MET A 234 10.64 5.27 -1.55
CA MET A 234 9.71 6.37 -1.29
C MET A 234 10.18 7.62 -2.04
N SER A 235 9.33 8.21 -2.85
CA SER A 235 9.69 9.31 -3.75
C SER A 235 8.62 10.38 -3.84
N ARG A 236 9.03 11.62 -4.13
CA ARG A 236 8.13 12.75 -4.34
C ARG A 236 8.16 13.16 -5.81
N GLY A 237 7.00 13.11 -6.46
CA GLY A 237 6.84 13.53 -7.85
C GLY A 237 6.75 15.06 -7.97
N VAL A 238 7.50 15.65 -8.89
CA VAL A 238 7.47 17.09 -9.19
C VAL A 238 7.42 17.31 -10.69
N LEU A 239 6.31 17.85 -11.17
CA LEU A 239 6.13 18.19 -12.59
C LEU A 239 5.88 19.68 -12.76
N THR A 240 6.82 20.37 -13.42
CA THR A 240 6.68 21.80 -13.72
C THR A 240 5.55 22.06 -14.71
N ASP A 241 5.03 23.29 -14.76
CA ASP A 241 3.98 23.66 -15.71
C ASP A 241 4.44 23.51 -17.17
N ASP A 242 5.69 23.88 -17.45
CA ASP A 242 6.28 23.73 -18.79
C ASP A 242 6.42 22.25 -19.18
N ALA A 243 6.89 21.40 -18.26
CA ALA A 243 7.00 19.97 -18.50
C ALA A 243 5.64 19.31 -18.71
N PHE A 244 4.64 19.66 -17.90
CA PHE A 244 3.27 19.20 -18.06
C PHE A 244 2.68 19.64 -19.41
N THR A 245 2.87 20.90 -19.80
CA THR A 245 2.42 21.43 -21.09
C THR A 245 3.09 20.71 -22.26
N ALA A 246 4.40 20.46 -22.16
CA ALA A 246 5.15 19.73 -23.17
C ALA A 246 4.67 18.28 -23.31
N LEU A 247 4.39 17.58 -22.20
CA LEU A 247 3.83 16.23 -22.20
C LEU A 247 2.44 16.21 -22.82
N ARG A 248 1.55 17.12 -22.41
CA ARG A 248 0.20 17.22 -22.95
C ARG A 248 0.18 17.53 -24.45
N ASN A 249 1.05 18.39 -24.93
CA ASN A 249 1.16 18.70 -26.36
C ASN A 249 1.66 17.51 -27.19
N LYS A 250 2.43 16.61 -26.57
CA LYS A 250 2.93 15.38 -27.19
C LYS A 250 2.02 14.17 -26.97
N ALA A 251 1.03 14.27 -26.10
CA ALA A 251 0.14 13.17 -25.75
C ALA A 251 -0.60 12.66 -26.99
N GLY A 252 -0.51 11.35 -27.21
CA GLY A 252 -1.10 10.69 -28.37
C GLY A 252 -2.53 10.24 -28.13
N GLN A 253 -2.77 8.95 -28.41
CA GLN A 253 -4.06 8.31 -28.20
C GLN A 253 -4.34 8.09 -26.69
N LEU A 254 -5.62 8.09 -26.33
CA LEU A 254 -6.07 7.67 -25.00
C LEU A 254 -5.63 6.24 -24.69
N ILE A 255 -5.26 5.98 -23.44
CA ILE A 255 -4.85 4.65 -22.97
C ILE A 255 -6.03 3.70 -22.85
N ASN A 256 -5.74 2.41 -22.77
CA ASN A 256 -6.74 1.39 -22.48
C ASN A 256 -7.25 1.53 -21.04
N VAL A 257 -8.53 1.25 -20.87
CA VAL A 257 -9.19 1.21 -19.55
C VAL A 257 -9.82 -0.17 -19.35
N ASN A 258 -9.34 -0.89 -18.36
CA ASN A 258 -9.89 -2.16 -17.91
C ASN A 258 -10.87 -1.89 -16.77
N VAL A 259 -12.17 -2.05 -17.04
CA VAL A 259 -13.21 -1.82 -16.03
C VAL A 259 -13.55 -3.14 -15.33
N THR A 260 -13.44 -3.17 -14.00
CA THR A 260 -13.92 -4.28 -13.17
C THR A 260 -15.04 -3.79 -12.28
N ARG A 261 -16.22 -4.40 -12.37
CA ARG A 261 -17.34 -4.13 -11.46
C ARG A 261 -17.21 -5.03 -10.24
N TYR A 262 -17.33 -4.44 -9.06
CA TYR A 262 -17.26 -5.07 -7.76
C TYR A 262 -18.60 -4.89 -7.05
N ARG A 263 -19.25 -6.03 -6.79
CA ARG A 263 -20.48 -6.13 -6.01
C ARG A 263 -20.15 -6.57 -4.60
N GLU A 264 -21.06 -6.30 -3.67
CA GLU A 264 -20.92 -6.74 -2.28
C GLU A 264 -20.68 -8.26 -2.16
N SER A 265 -21.34 -9.05 -3.03
CA SER A 265 -21.20 -10.51 -3.08
C SER A 265 -19.85 -11.00 -3.60
N ASP A 266 -19.05 -10.13 -4.24
CA ASP A 266 -17.83 -10.55 -4.90
C ASP A 266 -16.75 -10.82 -3.88
N THR A 267 -16.18 -12.02 -3.94
CA THR A 267 -15.09 -12.46 -3.06
C THR A 267 -13.71 -12.29 -3.69
N SER A 268 -13.66 -11.81 -4.94
CA SER A 268 -12.42 -11.57 -5.68
C SER A 268 -11.64 -10.40 -5.07
N PRO A 269 -10.29 -10.40 -5.14
CA PRO A 269 -9.51 -9.28 -4.65
C PRO A 269 -9.58 -8.05 -5.58
N ASP A 270 -10.04 -6.92 -5.04
CA ASP A 270 -9.95 -5.58 -5.65
C ASP A 270 -8.59 -4.89 -5.37
N PHE A 271 -8.38 -3.66 -5.84
CA PHE A 271 -7.11 -2.97 -5.60
C PHE A 271 -6.85 -2.67 -4.11
N MET A 272 -7.88 -2.50 -3.30
CA MET A 272 -7.78 -2.32 -1.84
C MET A 272 -7.29 -3.59 -1.12
N SER A 273 -7.68 -4.75 -1.63
CA SER A 273 -7.38 -6.06 -1.05
C SER A 273 -6.16 -6.74 -1.67
N MET A 274 -5.91 -6.59 -2.97
CA MET A 274 -4.72 -7.12 -3.63
C MET A 274 -4.53 -6.45 -4.99
N GLY A 275 -3.53 -5.58 -5.10
CA GLY A 275 -3.09 -5.06 -6.40
C GLY A 275 -2.54 -6.16 -7.31
N LYS A 276 -2.73 -6.00 -8.62
CA LYS A 276 -2.10 -6.88 -9.63
C LYS A 276 -0.58 -6.61 -9.69
N PRO A 277 0.26 -7.59 -10.04
CA PRO A 277 1.67 -7.28 -10.30
C PRO A 277 1.79 -6.28 -11.45
N GLY A 278 2.55 -5.20 -11.24
CA GLY A 278 2.66 -4.08 -12.17
C GLY A 278 1.65 -2.96 -11.91
N GLN A 279 0.65 -3.17 -11.05
CA GLN A 279 -0.37 -2.17 -10.77
C GLN A 279 0.08 -1.25 -9.64
N SER A 280 0.04 0.07 -9.88
CA SER A 280 0.14 1.08 -8.84
C SER A 280 -1.21 1.28 -8.19
N LEU A 281 -1.27 1.08 -6.87
CA LEU A 281 -2.45 1.33 -6.06
C LEU A 281 -2.60 2.82 -5.82
N VAL A 282 -3.77 3.38 -6.14
CA VAL A 282 -4.07 4.78 -5.82
C VAL A 282 -4.69 4.88 -4.44
N ASP A 283 -4.01 5.62 -3.59
CA ASP A 283 -4.55 6.15 -2.34
C ASP A 283 -5.28 7.48 -2.62
N ILE A 284 -6.56 7.51 -2.28
CA ILE A 284 -7.48 8.64 -2.46
C ILE A 284 -7.24 9.63 -1.32
N SER A 285 -6.03 10.19 -1.32
CA SER A 285 -5.49 10.88 -0.17
C SER A 285 -6.20 12.18 0.16
N GLY A 286 -6.19 12.50 1.45
CA GLY A 286 -6.36 13.82 2.05
C GLY A 286 -5.46 14.92 1.43
N GLY A 287 -5.52 16.11 2.02
CA GLY A 287 -4.44 17.11 1.85
C GLY A 287 -3.05 16.58 2.22
N ASN A 288 -3.00 15.46 2.95
CA ASN A 288 -1.85 14.64 3.26
C ASN A 288 -2.28 13.16 3.21
N ILE A 289 -1.32 12.27 3.03
CA ILE A 289 -1.52 10.82 3.04
C ILE A 289 -1.58 10.33 4.49
N GLY A 290 -2.52 9.44 4.78
CA GLY A 290 -2.90 8.95 6.12
C GLY A 290 -4.10 9.66 6.75
N GLY A 291 -4.66 10.66 6.05
CA GLY A 291 -5.84 11.41 6.45
C GLY A 291 -5.85 11.89 7.92
N GLY A 292 -7.02 11.75 8.57
CA GLY A 292 -7.27 12.10 9.98
C GLY A 292 -7.31 10.90 10.93
N GLY A 293 -6.98 9.69 10.47
CA GLY A 293 -6.98 8.48 11.29
C GLY A 293 -5.70 8.24 12.09
N GLU A 294 -4.75 9.19 12.03
CA GLU A 294 -3.46 9.18 12.76
C GLU A 294 -2.60 7.92 12.54
N PHE A 295 -2.88 7.14 11.48
CA PHE A 295 -2.31 5.82 11.24
C PHE A 295 -2.56 4.80 12.37
N CYS A 296 -3.64 4.95 13.15
CA CYS A 296 -3.91 4.05 14.27
C CYS A 296 -4.84 2.89 13.90
N HIS A 297 -5.90 3.17 13.15
CA HIS A 297 -7.03 2.26 12.99
C HIS A 297 -7.49 2.18 11.54
N VAL A 298 -8.16 1.07 11.19
CA VAL A 298 -9.01 1.08 10.00
C VAL A 298 -10.12 2.12 10.21
N SER A 299 -10.32 3.00 9.24
CA SER A 299 -11.26 4.12 9.28
C SER A 299 -12.46 3.84 8.36
N ASN A 300 -13.45 4.73 8.33
CA ASN A 300 -14.53 4.71 7.33
C ASN A 300 -14.08 5.15 5.93
N THR A 301 -12.84 5.60 5.80
CA THR A 301 -12.20 6.09 4.58
C THR A 301 -11.09 5.15 4.11
N GLN A 302 -10.84 5.20 2.81
CA GLN A 302 -9.81 4.46 2.10
C GLN A 302 -8.41 4.90 2.54
N ASP A 303 -8.16 6.20 2.62
CA ASP A 303 -6.84 6.79 2.87
C ASP A 303 -6.18 6.22 4.13
N GLU A 304 -6.85 6.36 5.26
CA GLU A 304 -6.43 5.82 6.55
C GLU A 304 -6.32 4.29 6.55
N THR A 305 -7.22 3.61 5.84
CA THR A 305 -7.38 2.15 5.94
C THR A 305 -6.39 1.39 5.08
N LEU A 306 -6.11 1.85 3.86
CA LEU A 306 -5.25 1.14 2.92
C LEU A 306 -3.84 0.94 3.52
N MET A 307 -3.34 1.95 4.22
CA MET A 307 -2.00 1.96 4.82
C MET A 307 -1.83 0.90 5.91
N MET A 308 -2.92 0.49 6.57
CA MET A 308 -2.90 -0.60 7.56
C MET A 308 -2.56 -1.96 6.92
N PHE A 309 -2.85 -2.15 5.63
CA PHE A 309 -2.51 -3.39 4.91
C PHE A 309 -1.11 -3.36 4.31
N TYR A 310 -0.57 -2.15 4.08
CA TYR A 310 0.74 -1.88 3.48
C TYR A 310 1.67 -1.15 4.47
N PRO A 311 2.05 -1.77 5.60
CA PRO A 311 2.82 -1.12 6.66
C PRO A 311 4.18 -0.55 6.20
N GLU A 312 4.74 -1.03 5.09
CA GLU A 312 5.96 -0.44 4.48
C GLU A 312 5.77 1.04 4.09
N VAL A 313 4.55 1.44 3.73
CA VAL A 313 4.20 2.85 3.47
C VAL A 313 4.26 3.65 4.78
N VAL A 314 3.67 3.10 5.85
CA VAL A 314 3.66 3.72 7.19
C VAL A 314 5.07 3.87 7.75
N PHE A 315 5.95 2.87 7.59
CA PHE A 315 7.33 3.01 8.09
C PHE A 315 8.10 4.13 7.39
N GLY A 316 7.71 4.51 6.17
CA GLY A 316 8.27 5.68 5.47
C GLY A 316 8.07 7.00 6.23
N ILE A 317 7.07 7.10 7.11
CA ILE A 317 6.80 8.34 7.88
C ILE A 317 7.88 8.66 8.90
N ILE A 318 8.81 7.74 9.18
CA ILE A 318 9.98 8.04 10.01
C ILE A 318 10.82 9.19 9.42
N PHE A 319 10.73 9.42 8.10
CA PHE A 319 11.35 10.55 7.40
C PHE A 319 10.48 11.80 7.39
N SER A 320 9.36 11.82 8.12
CA SER A 320 8.43 12.96 8.17
C SER A 320 8.30 13.50 9.59
N GLU A 321 8.18 14.82 9.70
CA GLU A 321 7.86 15.52 10.96
C GLU A 321 6.37 15.84 11.05
N TYR A 322 5.86 16.03 12.27
CA TYR A 322 4.56 16.67 12.45
C TYR A 322 4.57 18.06 11.83
N ILE A 323 3.52 18.38 11.08
CA ILE A 323 3.37 19.72 10.48
C ILE A 323 2.71 20.62 11.53
N SER A 324 3.43 21.67 11.98
CA SER A 324 2.85 22.72 12.82
C SER A 324 1.88 23.57 12.00
N GLY A 325 0.59 23.53 12.32
CA GLY A 325 -0.44 24.36 11.65
C GLY A 325 -1.79 23.68 11.45
N SER A 326 -1.87 22.36 11.52
CA SER A 326 -3.14 21.64 11.70
C SER A 326 -3.38 21.42 13.19
N ALA A 327 -4.60 21.67 13.68
CA ALA A 327 -5.02 21.23 15.01
C ALA A 327 -5.53 19.78 14.91
N PRO A 328 -5.17 18.87 15.84
CA PRO A 328 -3.90 18.79 16.57
C PRO A 328 -2.73 18.42 15.62
N THR A 329 -1.48 18.53 16.11
CA THR A 329 -0.29 18.09 15.38
C THR A 329 -0.36 16.59 15.13
N GLU A 330 -0.56 16.18 13.89
CA GLU A 330 -0.75 14.78 13.49
C GLU A 330 0.42 14.29 12.63
N PRO A 331 0.78 12.99 12.72
CA PRO A 331 1.70 12.38 11.77
C PRO A 331 1.11 12.48 10.36
N LYS A 332 1.87 13.01 9.39
CA LYS A 332 1.39 13.25 8.01
C LYS A 332 2.52 13.04 7.01
N ILE A 333 2.18 12.50 5.83
CA ILE A 333 3.09 12.46 4.68
C ILE A 333 2.61 13.46 3.65
N ALA A 334 3.49 14.38 3.26
CA ALA A 334 3.18 15.34 2.22
C ALA A 334 3.06 14.64 0.87
N GLN A 335 1.97 14.94 0.17
CA GLN A 335 1.69 14.50 -1.20
C GLN A 335 2.20 15.51 -2.25
N PRO A 336 2.30 15.13 -3.54
CA PRO A 336 2.18 13.76 -4.06
C PRO A 336 3.37 12.90 -3.60
N ALA A 337 3.12 11.66 -3.19
CA ALA A 337 4.18 10.71 -2.86
C ALA A 337 3.91 9.33 -3.47
N LEU A 338 4.99 8.67 -3.87
CA LEU A 338 5.00 7.38 -4.55
C LEU A 338 5.90 6.42 -3.77
N TRP A 339 5.40 5.21 -3.56
CA TRP A 339 6.18 4.08 -3.07
C TRP A 339 6.29 3.02 -4.16
N LEU A 340 7.50 2.51 -4.38
CA LEU A 340 7.79 1.40 -5.28
C LEU A 340 8.26 0.20 -4.46
N GLY A 341 7.85 -1.00 -4.87
CA GLY A 341 8.23 -2.25 -4.22
C GLY A 341 7.47 -2.56 -2.93
N VAL A 342 6.47 -1.77 -2.56
CA VAL A 342 5.66 -2.01 -1.37
C VAL A 342 4.68 -3.15 -1.57
N ARG A 343 4.46 -3.96 -0.55
CA ARG A 343 3.51 -5.07 -0.60
C ARG A 343 2.61 -5.13 0.63
N ARG A 344 1.60 -5.97 0.53
CA ARG A 344 0.61 -6.22 1.57
C ARG A 344 1.08 -7.29 2.56
N TYR A 345 0.88 -7.04 3.85
CA TYR A 345 1.30 -7.93 4.94
C TYR A 345 0.14 -8.46 5.81
N VAL A 346 -1.06 -7.91 5.61
CA VAL A 346 -2.26 -8.26 6.37
C VAL A 346 -3.37 -8.59 5.39
N ASP A 347 -4.09 -9.68 5.63
CA ASP A 347 -5.30 -10.01 4.87
C ASP A 347 -6.50 -9.19 5.33
N LEU A 348 -7.30 -8.80 4.36
CA LEU A 348 -8.52 -8.02 4.43
C LEU A 348 -9.70 -8.93 4.10
N SER A 349 -10.77 -8.89 4.88
CA SER A 349 -11.99 -9.64 4.57
C SER A 349 -12.78 -9.03 3.41
N THR A 350 -12.81 -7.69 3.29
CA THR A 350 -13.66 -6.93 2.34
C THR A 350 -13.08 -5.53 2.06
N GLY A 351 -13.14 -5.03 0.81
CA GLY A 351 -12.93 -3.60 0.49
C GLY A 351 -14.21 -2.76 0.60
N GLU A 352 -15.37 -3.43 0.64
CA GLU A 352 -16.71 -2.85 0.71
C GLU A 352 -17.26 -2.82 2.14
N LEU A 353 -18.26 -1.95 2.39
CA LEU A 353 -19.09 -1.91 3.59
C LEU A 353 -20.02 -3.14 3.66
N ARG A 354 -19.49 -4.34 3.92
CA ARG A 354 -20.27 -5.58 3.89
C ARG A 354 -21.34 -5.75 4.99
N ASP A 355 -21.55 -4.78 5.87
CA ASP A 355 -22.49 -4.93 7.00
C ASP A 355 -23.04 -3.58 7.53
N HIS A 356 -22.99 -2.48 6.75
CA HIS A 356 -23.23 -1.12 7.27
C HIS A 356 -22.30 -0.72 8.44
N ILE A 357 -21.20 -1.45 8.66
CA ILE A 357 -20.21 -1.17 9.69
C ILE A 357 -19.28 -0.08 9.19
N ALA A 358 -19.07 0.94 10.02
CA ALA A 358 -18.40 2.21 9.75
C ALA A 358 -16.88 2.14 9.41
N THR A 359 -16.39 1.12 8.69
CA THR A 359 -14.96 0.98 8.35
C THR A 359 -14.74 0.44 6.94
N CYS A 360 -13.76 0.99 6.21
CA CYS A 360 -13.33 0.64 4.86
C CYS A 360 -12.54 -0.68 4.81
N GLY A 361 -13.17 -1.75 5.29
CA GLY A 361 -12.57 -3.07 5.40
C GLY A 361 -12.08 -3.43 6.80
N ARG A 362 -11.74 -4.71 7.00
CA ARG A 362 -11.32 -5.29 8.27
C ARG A 362 -10.14 -6.24 8.10
N MET A 363 -9.14 -6.07 8.96
CA MET A 363 -8.00 -6.99 9.06
C MET A 363 -8.41 -8.34 9.66
N THR A 364 -7.94 -9.42 9.05
CA THR A 364 -8.31 -10.79 9.43
C THR A 364 -7.14 -11.57 10.02
N LYS A 365 -6.06 -11.72 9.26
CA LYS A 365 -4.86 -12.50 9.63
C LYS A 365 -3.62 -11.95 8.94
N PRO A 366 -2.42 -12.29 9.42
CA PRO A 366 -1.18 -11.99 8.70
C PRO A 366 -1.16 -12.71 7.34
N ASN A 367 -0.67 -12.02 6.29
CA ASN A 367 -0.60 -12.58 4.94
C ASN A 367 0.72 -13.34 4.73
N THR A 368 0.77 -14.60 5.19
CA THR A 368 1.95 -15.47 5.08
C THR A 368 2.02 -16.27 3.78
N GLY A 369 0.93 -16.37 3.00
CA GLY A 369 0.81 -17.30 1.87
C GLY A 369 0.35 -16.74 0.52
N ASN A 370 -0.25 -15.54 0.48
CA ASN A 370 -0.93 -15.00 -0.71
C ASN A 370 -0.28 -13.74 -1.28
N MET A 371 1.02 -13.55 -1.06
CA MET A 371 1.72 -12.38 -1.60
C MET A 371 2.13 -12.63 -3.04
N VAL A 372 1.70 -11.75 -3.96
CA VAL A 372 2.27 -11.69 -5.30
C VAL A 372 3.73 -11.22 -5.17
N LYS A 373 4.68 -12.14 -5.33
CA LYS A 373 6.13 -11.89 -5.18
C LYS A 373 6.84 -11.66 -6.52
N THR A 374 6.14 -11.08 -7.50
CA THR A 374 6.75 -10.82 -8.80
C THR A 374 7.77 -9.68 -8.66
N THR A 375 9.04 -9.97 -8.86
CA THR A 375 10.12 -8.98 -8.77
C THR A 375 10.63 -8.57 -10.16
N THR A 376 11.28 -7.42 -10.19
CA THR A 376 12.03 -6.90 -11.34
C THR A 376 13.33 -6.25 -10.84
N MET A 377 14.11 -5.68 -11.76
CA MET A 377 15.35 -4.98 -11.44
C MET A 377 15.06 -3.57 -10.93
N GLY A 378 15.51 -3.29 -9.71
CA GLY A 378 15.50 -1.97 -9.10
C GLY A 378 16.86 -1.27 -9.16
N LEU A 379 17.02 -0.23 -8.35
CA LEU A 379 18.28 0.51 -8.23
C LEU A 379 19.43 -0.41 -7.82
N ASN A 380 20.63 -0.12 -8.33
CA ASN A 380 21.85 -0.91 -8.05
C ASN A 380 21.66 -2.42 -8.25
N LYS A 381 20.82 -2.81 -9.22
CA LYS A 381 20.47 -4.21 -9.54
C LYS A 381 19.85 -4.99 -8.37
N GLN A 382 19.33 -4.30 -7.35
CA GLN A 382 18.62 -4.94 -6.26
C GLN A 382 17.21 -5.34 -6.70
N PRO A 383 16.68 -6.47 -6.24
CA PRO A 383 15.33 -6.88 -6.58
C PRO A 383 14.32 -5.89 -5.97
N ILE A 384 13.28 -5.55 -6.74
CA ILE A 384 12.15 -4.74 -6.29
C ILE A 384 10.86 -5.44 -6.71
N TYR A 385 9.83 -5.44 -5.87
CA TYR A 385 8.53 -5.98 -6.27
C TYR A 385 7.88 -5.10 -7.34
N LYS A 386 7.18 -5.74 -8.28
CA LYS A 386 6.33 -5.07 -9.27
C LYS A 386 5.03 -4.62 -8.61
N SER A 387 5.13 -3.70 -7.67
CA SER A 387 4.01 -3.16 -6.91
C SER A 387 4.31 -1.74 -6.50
N SER A 388 3.28 -0.92 -6.41
CA SER A 388 3.43 0.48 -6.06
C SER A 388 2.21 1.00 -5.31
N PHE A 389 2.41 2.04 -4.52
CA PHE A 389 1.38 2.80 -3.83
C PHE A 389 1.59 4.28 -4.15
N ALA A 390 0.56 4.97 -4.60
CA ALA A 390 0.59 6.34 -5.04
C ALA A 390 -0.46 7.16 -4.28
N GLY A 391 -0.02 8.09 -3.42
CA GLY A 391 -0.90 8.97 -2.65
C GLY A 391 -0.90 10.39 -3.21
N PHE A 392 -2.07 10.83 -3.68
CA PHE A 392 -2.27 12.18 -4.21
C PHE A 392 -3.75 12.59 -4.22
N GLN A 393 -3.97 13.87 -4.00
CA GLN A 393 -5.26 14.51 -3.80
C GLN A 393 -5.85 15.00 -5.11
N SER A 394 -7.15 14.82 -5.25
CA SER A 394 -7.98 15.53 -6.23
C SER A 394 -8.41 16.90 -5.70
N SER A 395 -8.76 17.84 -6.57
CA SER A 395 -9.50 19.04 -6.17
C SER A 395 -10.80 18.65 -5.46
N GLY A 396 -10.92 19.00 -4.18
CA GLY A 396 -12.15 18.83 -3.40
C GLY A 396 -13.26 19.79 -3.84
N THR A 397 -14.48 19.52 -3.38
CA THR A 397 -15.64 20.41 -3.59
C THR A 397 -16.28 20.78 -2.25
N SER A 398 -17.06 21.88 -2.22
CA SER A 398 -17.71 22.39 -1.01
C SER A 398 -19.09 21.76 -0.76
N CYS A 399 -19.36 20.57 -1.33
CA CYS A 399 -20.66 19.95 -1.20
C CYS A 399 -20.85 19.27 0.17
N HIS A 400 -21.26 20.05 1.17
CA HIS A 400 -21.45 19.57 2.55
C HIS A 400 -22.83 18.95 2.82
N ASN A 401 -23.57 18.54 1.78
CA ASN A 401 -24.85 17.84 1.91
C ASN A 401 -24.74 16.42 1.33
N LEU A 402 -24.69 15.42 2.22
CA LEU A 402 -24.52 14.01 1.87
C LEU A 402 -25.62 13.49 0.92
N GLU A 403 -26.88 13.87 1.14
CA GLU A 403 -28.01 13.43 0.30
C GLU A 403 -27.86 13.96 -1.13
N LEU A 404 -27.57 15.25 -1.28
CA LEU A 404 -27.32 15.84 -2.60
C LEU A 404 -26.06 15.27 -3.26
N ALA A 405 -25.01 14.99 -2.48
CA ALA A 405 -23.75 14.52 -3.03
C ALA A 405 -23.78 13.04 -3.46
N ILE A 406 -24.52 12.20 -2.72
CA ILE A 406 -24.84 10.82 -3.11
C ILE A 406 -25.62 10.84 -4.42
N MET A 407 -26.59 11.76 -4.55
CA MET A 407 -27.43 11.87 -5.75
C MET A 407 -26.79 12.66 -6.90
N ASN A 408 -25.54 13.11 -6.72
CA ASN A 408 -24.83 13.95 -7.69
C ASN A 408 -25.62 15.23 -8.06
N LEU A 409 -26.42 15.77 -7.15
CA LEU A 409 -27.32 16.91 -7.39
C LEU A 409 -26.69 18.27 -7.07
N CYS A 410 -25.55 18.24 -6.38
CA CYS A 410 -24.86 19.42 -5.89
C CYS A 410 -24.14 20.19 -7.01
N ALA A 411 -24.33 21.51 -7.07
CA ALA A 411 -23.68 22.32 -8.10
C ALA A 411 -22.14 22.22 -8.02
N ASP A 412 -21.54 22.40 -6.84
CA ASP A 412 -20.09 22.39 -6.65
C ASP A 412 -19.44 21.04 -6.97
N GLN A 413 -20.17 19.94 -6.79
CA GLN A 413 -19.73 18.59 -7.14
C GLN A 413 -19.52 18.43 -8.66
N ARG A 414 -20.38 19.07 -9.47
CA ARG A 414 -20.32 19.02 -10.94
C ARG A 414 -19.51 20.17 -11.53
N ASN A 415 -19.51 21.28 -10.83
CA ASN A 415 -18.76 22.48 -11.14
C ASN A 415 -17.46 22.43 -10.36
N ILE A 416 -16.59 21.43 -10.58
CA ILE A 416 -15.27 21.27 -9.93
C ILE A 416 -14.33 22.46 -10.34
N GLY A 417 -14.76 23.68 -9.98
CA GLY A 417 -14.31 25.03 -10.31
C GLY A 417 -14.98 25.68 -11.53
N ASN A 418 -16.02 26.51 -11.37
CA ASN A 418 -16.42 27.46 -12.43
C ASN A 418 -15.84 28.87 -12.18
N LEU A 419 -15.31 29.66 -13.15
CA LEU A 419 -15.66 29.89 -14.57
C LEU A 419 -14.80 29.25 -15.71
N GLN A 420 -13.78 28.42 -15.46
CA GLN A 420 -12.89 27.87 -16.53
C GLN A 420 -12.33 26.44 -16.28
N ASN A 421 -12.95 25.59 -15.44
CA ASN A 421 -12.51 24.19 -15.18
C ASN A 421 -11.09 24.02 -14.59
N LYS A 422 -10.68 24.90 -13.66
CA LYS A 422 -9.35 24.80 -13.01
C LYS A 422 -9.18 23.50 -12.21
N GLY A 423 -10.23 22.98 -11.56
CA GLY A 423 -10.15 21.73 -10.80
C GLY A 423 -9.99 20.49 -11.69
N PHE A 424 -10.65 20.47 -12.86
CA PHE A 424 -10.43 19.41 -13.86
C PHE A 424 -8.98 19.38 -14.36
N LEU A 425 -8.43 20.54 -14.75
CA LEU A 425 -7.03 20.63 -15.17
C LEU A 425 -6.06 20.30 -14.03
N TYR A 426 -6.38 20.73 -12.80
CA TYR A 426 -5.62 20.35 -11.61
C TYR A 426 -5.59 18.84 -11.43
N ASN A 427 -6.74 18.16 -11.51
CA ASN A 427 -6.83 16.70 -11.38
C ASN A 427 -6.01 15.99 -12.45
N ILE A 428 -6.12 16.41 -13.71
CA ILE A 428 -5.29 15.90 -14.81
C ILE A 428 -3.80 16.06 -14.49
N LYS A 429 -3.40 17.25 -14.02
CA LYS A 429 -2.00 17.53 -13.68
C LYS A 429 -1.53 16.70 -12.50
N GLN A 430 -2.35 16.47 -11.47
CA GLN A 430 -1.98 15.61 -10.33
C GLN A 430 -1.73 14.17 -10.79
N CYS A 431 -2.62 13.61 -11.62
CA CYS A 431 -2.45 12.29 -12.21
C CYS A 431 -1.18 12.21 -13.07
N ALA A 432 -0.97 13.19 -13.96
CA ALA A 432 0.23 13.24 -14.79
C ALA A 432 1.50 13.40 -13.93
N THR A 433 1.46 14.21 -12.88
CA THR A 433 2.59 14.39 -11.95
C THR A 433 2.94 13.07 -11.25
N MET A 434 1.96 12.28 -10.84
CA MET A 434 2.21 11.02 -10.15
C MET A 434 2.81 9.94 -11.05
N PHE A 435 2.44 9.89 -12.33
CA PHE A 435 2.77 8.75 -13.19
C PHE A 435 3.76 9.04 -14.32
N SER A 436 4.08 10.32 -14.58
CA SER A 436 5.07 10.66 -15.61
C SER A 436 6.48 10.38 -15.11
N HIS A 437 7.31 9.76 -15.96
CA HIS A 437 8.74 9.57 -15.67
C HIS A 437 9.45 10.91 -15.40
N SER A 438 9.08 11.97 -16.12
CA SER A 438 9.64 13.32 -15.96
C SER A 438 9.39 13.96 -14.59
N SER A 439 8.53 13.37 -13.77
CA SER A 439 8.27 13.86 -12.41
C SER A 439 9.31 13.41 -11.39
N TYR A 440 10.18 12.46 -11.77
CA TYR A 440 11.11 11.79 -10.88
C TYR A 440 12.54 11.94 -11.40
N PRO A 441 13.56 11.80 -10.53
CA PRO A 441 14.96 11.77 -10.98
C PRO A 441 15.18 10.70 -12.05
N ASP A 442 16.03 11.01 -13.04
CA ASP A 442 16.29 10.14 -14.20
C ASP A 442 16.72 8.72 -13.79
N GLU A 443 17.43 8.58 -12.67
CA GLU A 443 17.87 7.28 -12.16
C GLU A 443 16.72 6.36 -11.72
N LEU A 444 15.53 6.92 -11.42
CA LEU A 444 14.32 6.14 -11.17
C LEU A 444 13.55 5.79 -12.44
N GLY A 445 13.84 6.41 -13.58
CA GLY A 445 13.04 6.25 -14.80
C GLY A 445 12.87 4.80 -15.26
N GLU A 446 13.96 4.02 -15.27
CA GLU A 446 13.89 2.59 -15.62
C GLU A 446 13.13 1.77 -14.56
N VAL A 447 13.34 2.08 -13.28
CA VAL A 447 12.66 1.39 -12.18
C VAL A 447 11.15 1.65 -12.24
N LEU A 448 10.73 2.88 -12.52
CA LEU A 448 9.33 3.25 -12.67
C LEU A 448 8.64 2.43 -13.77
N GLY A 449 9.20 2.39 -14.98
CA GLY A 449 8.60 1.62 -16.09
C GLY A 449 8.61 0.09 -15.87
N ASN A 450 9.59 -0.42 -15.11
CA ASN A 450 9.66 -1.83 -14.75
C ASN A 450 8.65 -2.23 -13.66
N VAL A 451 8.40 -1.33 -12.71
CA VAL A 451 7.52 -1.57 -11.55
C VAL A 451 6.07 -1.25 -11.86
N ILE A 452 5.78 -0.17 -12.59
CA ILE A 452 4.44 0.33 -12.88
C ILE A 452 4.10 0.11 -14.35
N GLN A 453 3.10 -0.71 -14.62
CA GLN A 453 2.50 -0.98 -15.93
C GLN A 453 1.04 -0.55 -16.01
N SER A 454 0.34 -0.51 -14.88
CA SER A 454 -1.04 -0.03 -14.81
C SER A 454 -1.31 0.76 -13.54
N VAL A 455 -2.36 1.55 -13.57
CA VAL A 455 -2.86 2.29 -12.41
C VAL A 455 -4.17 1.66 -11.96
N GLY A 456 -4.24 1.21 -10.71
CA GLY A 456 -5.44 0.65 -10.09
C GLY A 456 -6.12 1.69 -9.21
N THR A 457 -7.34 2.06 -9.53
CA THR A 457 -8.12 3.06 -8.79
C THR A 457 -9.62 2.84 -8.91
N GLY A 458 -10.40 3.44 -8.01
CA GLY A 458 -11.85 3.51 -8.11
C GLY A 458 -12.34 4.97 -8.10
N PRO A 459 -13.13 5.40 -7.10
CA PRO A 459 -13.73 6.73 -7.05
C PRO A 459 -12.78 7.85 -6.63
N TRP A 460 -11.55 7.88 -7.15
CA TRP A 460 -10.62 8.98 -6.89
C TRP A 460 -11.25 10.32 -7.30
N GLY A 461 -11.15 11.32 -6.43
CA GLY A 461 -11.83 12.61 -6.59
C GLY A 461 -13.35 12.55 -6.55
N SER A 462 -13.91 11.51 -5.95
CA SER A 462 -15.28 11.43 -5.46
C SER A 462 -15.22 10.99 -3.99
N GLY A 463 -16.20 10.28 -3.42
CA GLY A 463 -16.06 9.86 -2.03
C GLY A 463 -16.31 11.00 -1.03
N VAL A 464 -15.47 11.07 0.01
CA VAL A 464 -15.43 12.14 1.02
C VAL A 464 -14.92 13.48 0.43
N TRP A 465 -14.39 13.45 -0.80
CA TRP A 465 -14.06 14.66 -1.56
C TRP A 465 -15.23 15.26 -2.34
N TRP A 466 -16.39 14.59 -2.31
CA TRP A 466 -17.66 15.06 -2.85
C TRP A 466 -17.60 15.52 -4.32
N GLY A 467 -16.64 15.02 -5.09
CA GLY A 467 -16.56 15.28 -6.53
C GLY A 467 -17.46 14.35 -7.35
N ASN A 468 -17.52 14.61 -8.65
CA ASN A 468 -18.35 13.88 -9.60
C ASN A 468 -17.54 12.74 -10.27
N SER A 469 -17.97 11.50 -10.09
CA SER A 469 -17.24 10.30 -10.55
C SER A 469 -17.03 10.26 -12.07
N GLN A 470 -17.97 10.80 -12.87
CA GLN A 470 -17.80 10.88 -14.34
C GLN A 470 -16.67 11.85 -14.71
N MET A 471 -16.63 13.03 -14.07
CA MET A 471 -15.60 14.04 -14.29
C MET A 471 -14.23 13.55 -13.80
N SER A 472 -14.17 12.99 -12.59
CA SER A 472 -12.93 12.51 -12.00
C SER A 472 -12.37 11.29 -12.75
N PHE A 473 -13.25 10.40 -13.25
CA PHE A 473 -12.85 9.34 -14.18
C PHE A 473 -12.19 9.91 -15.45
N ILE A 474 -12.81 10.89 -16.11
CA ILE A 474 -12.23 11.49 -17.33
C ILE A 474 -10.89 12.16 -17.02
N ALA A 475 -10.79 12.86 -15.88
CA ALA A 475 -9.55 13.50 -15.46
C ALA A 475 -8.41 12.49 -15.26
N MET A 476 -8.70 11.36 -14.62
CA MET A 476 -7.76 10.24 -14.43
C MET A 476 -7.36 9.65 -15.79
N TRP A 477 -8.33 9.37 -16.66
CA TRP A 477 -8.08 8.79 -17.98
C TRP A 477 -7.19 9.69 -18.84
N VAL A 478 -7.49 10.99 -18.89
CA VAL A 478 -6.68 11.99 -19.61
C VAL A 478 -5.30 12.14 -18.96
N GLY A 479 -5.22 12.27 -17.63
CA GLY A 479 -3.98 12.48 -16.91
C GLY A 479 -2.99 11.33 -17.03
N ILE A 480 -3.44 10.09 -16.91
CA ILE A 480 -2.59 8.91 -17.11
C ILE A 480 -2.22 8.77 -18.59
N SER A 481 -3.12 9.11 -19.52
CA SER A 481 -2.76 9.12 -20.95
C SER A 481 -1.68 10.15 -21.29
N ILE A 482 -1.61 11.27 -20.55
CA ILE A 482 -0.52 12.25 -20.67
C ILE A 482 0.79 11.70 -20.10
N ALA A 483 0.73 10.94 -19.00
CA ALA A 483 1.91 10.29 -18.41
C ALA A 483 2.53 9.25 -19.37
N GLY A 484 1.68 8.56 -20.13
CA GLY A 484 2.06 7.62 -21.20
C GLY A 484 2.43 6.22 -20.70
N ASN A 485 2.38 5.24 -21.61
CA ASN A 485 2.80 3.84 -21.41
C ASN A 485 2.20 3.11 -20.19
N LEU A 486 0.95 3.40 -19.83
CA LEU A 486 0.24 2.77 -18.71
C LEU A 486 -1.18 2.39 -19.11
N ASP A 487 -1.68 1.28 -18.57
CA ASP A 487 -3.12 0.96 -18.58
C ASP A 487 -3.82 1.53 -17.34
N LEU A 488 -5.13 1.77 -17.43
CA LEU A 488 -5.97 2.12 -16.28
C LEU A 488 -6.88 0.95 -15.90
N ASP A 489 -6.63 0.32 -14.75
CA ASP A 489 -7.54 -0.64 -14.13
C ASP A 489 -8.53 0.12 -13.23
N TYR A 490 -9.74 0.36 -13.73
CA TYR A 490 -10.77 1.12 -13.04
C TYR A 490 -11.78 0.21 -12.35
N TYR A 491 -11.89 0.35 -11.03
CA TYR A 491 -12.74 -0.47 -10.16
C TYR A 491 -14.04 0.28 -9.85
N LEU A 492 -15.16 -0.25 -10.34
CA LEU A 492 -16.50 0.26 -10.09
C LEU A 492 -17.09 -0.52 -8.91
N TYR A 493 -17.22 0.14 -7.77
CA TYR A 493 -17.89 -0.46 -6.64
C TYR A 493 -19.35 -0.09 -6.66
N ASP A 494 -20.21 -1.09 -6.50
CA ASP A 494 -21.61 -0.82 -6.24
C ASP A 494 -21.73 -0.14 -4.85
N ALA A 495 -20.88 -0.49 -3.85
CA ALA A 495 -20.98 -0.06 -2.45
C ALA A 495 -19.64 0.42 -1.81
N PHE A 496 -18.97 1.42 -2.39
CA PHE A 496 -17.68 1.89 -1.87
C PHE A 496 -17.76 2.47 -0.44
N CYS A 497 -16.71 2.26 0.35
CA CYS A 497 -16.63 2.73 1.74
C CYS A 497 -16.71 4.26 1.87
N GLU A 498 -16.22 4.99 0.87
CA GLU A 498 -16.39 6.43 0.77
C GLU A 498 -17.50 6.79 -0.23
N ASN A 499 -18.65 7.26 0.27
CA ASN A 499 -19.76 7.79 -0.53
C ASN A 499 -20.27 6.79 -1.63
N PRO A 500 -21.04 5.77 -1.23
CA PRO A 500 -21.33 4.61 -2.09
C PRO A 500 -22.15 4.92 -3.35
N GLY A 501 -22.93 6.02 -3.39
CA GLY A 501 -23.86 6.26 -4.50
C GLY A 501 -23.25 6.91 -5.75
N ASN A 502 -22.11 7.60 -5.64
CA ASN A 502 -21.67 8.45 -6.75
C ASN A 502 -21.14 7.66 -7.96
N GLN A 503 -20.55 6.49 -7.74
CA GLN A 503 -20.10 5.62 -8.84
C GLN A 503 -21.25 4.94 -9.59
N CYS A 504 -22.45 4.84 -9.00
CA CYS A 504 -23.63 4.32 -9.70
C CYS A 504 -23.91 5.10 -11.00
N TYR A 505 -23.56 6.39 -11.06
CA TYR A 505 -23.72 7.22 -12.26
C TYR A 505 -22.74 6.89 -13.39
N LEU A 506 -21.75 6.02 -13.18
CA LEU A 506 -20.91 5.47 -14.24
C LEU A 506 -21.61 4.29 -14.96
N LEU A 507 -22.70 3.76 -14.40
CA LEU A 507 -23.44 2.63 -14.94
C LEU A 507 -24.48 3.08 -15.98
N GLY A 508 -25.03 2.11 -16.73
CA GLY A 508 -26.20 2.34 -17.58
C GLY A 508 -27.46 2.57 -16.74
N LYS A 509 -28.54 3.05 -17.37
CA LYS A 509 -29.78 3.45 -16.68
C LYS A 509 -30.29 2.45 -15.64
N ASP A 510 -30.51 1.21 -16.06
CA ASP A 510 -31.14 0.19 -15.21
C ASP A 510 -30.21 -0.25 -14.07
N ASP A 511 -28.93 -0.50 -14.39
CA ASP A 511 -27.88 -0.82 -13.42
C ASP A 511 -27.65 0.32 -12.40
N CYS A 512 -27.69 1.58 -12.86
CA CYS A 512 -27.56 2.76 -12.01
C CYS A 512 -28.72 2.84 -11.01
N LEU A 513 -29.95 2.56 -11.45
CA LEU A 513 -31.11 2.53 -10.57
C LEU A 513 -31.08 1.38 -9.58
N GLU A 514 -30.60 0.21 -10.00
CA GLU A 514 -30.40 -0.93 -9.10
C GLU A 514 -29.34 -0.61 -8.03
N CYS A 515 -28.19 -0.08 -8.45
CA CYS A 515 -27.11 0.37 -7.58
C CYS A 515 -27.59 1.44 -6.58
N LEU A 516 -28.31 2.47 -7.02
CA LEU A 516 -28.82 3.48 -6.07
C LEU A 516 -29.84 2.92 -5.07
N LYS A 517 -30.62 1.89 -5.44
CA LYS A 517 -31.57 1.24 -4.53
C LYS A 517 -30.87 0.43 -3.43
N SER A 518 -29.72 -0.18 -3.70
CA SER A 518 -28.95 -0.91 -2.69
C SER A 518 -28.29 0.00 -1.64
N HIS A 519 -28.18 1.32 -1.90
CA HIS A 519 -27.52 2.30 -1.01
C HIS A 519 -28.50 3.24 -0.29
N TYR A 520 -29.62 2.70 0.19
CA TYR A 520 -30.82 3.37 0.74
C TYR A 520 -30.61 4.40 1.90
N ILE A 521 -29.39 4.74 2.30
CA ILE A 521 -29.12 5.71 3.39
C ILE A 521 -29.58 7.14 3.03
N GLY A 522 -29.93 7.45 1.78
CA GLY A 522 -30.38 8.80 1.41
C GLY A 522 -31.28 8.99 0.20
N VAL A 523 -31.69 7.94 -0.54
CA VAL A 523 -32.57 8.16 -1.71
C VAL A 523 -34.02 8.32 -1.24
N LYS A 524 -34.37 9.49 -0.71
CA LYS A 524 -35.77 9.82 -0.35
C LYS A 524 -36.64 10.03 -1.59
N ASN A 525 -36.04 10.32 -2.75
CA ASN A 525 -36.75 10.61 -3.99
C ASN A 525 -36.20 9.79 -5.17
N LEU A 526 -36.86 8.68 -5.50
CA LEU A 526 -36.51 7.86 -6.68
C LEU A 526 -36.70 8.61 -8.01
N ASP A 527 -37.56 9.64 -8.07
CA ASP A 527 -37.77 10.37 -9.32
C ASP A 527 -36.54 11.20 -9.71
N ASP A 528 -35.82 11.73 -8.73
CA ASP A 528 -34.57 12.45 -8.99
C ASP A 528 -33.45 11.47 -9.34
N ALA A 529 -33.40 10.29 -8.72
CA ALA A 529 -32.51 9.20 -9.14
C ALA A 529 -32.79 8.74 -10.59
N ASN A 530 -34.07 8.60 -10.96
CA ASN A 530 -34.52 8.28 -12.33
C ASN A 530 -34.09 9.33 -13.35
N LYS A 531 -34.20 10.62 -13.01
CA LYS A 531 -33.72 11.72 -13.86
C LYS A 531 -32.20 11.66 -14.05
N GLN A 532 -31.46 11.35 -12.99
CA GLN A 532 -30.00 11.37 -13.00
C GLN A 532 -29.35 10.15 -13.66
N CYS A 533 -29.86 8.95 -13.37
CA CYS A 533 -29.44 7.74 -14.10
C CYS A 533 -29.76 7.89 -15.59
N GLY A 534 -30.89 8.55 -15.92
CA GLY A 534 -31.19 9.10 -17.23
C GLY A 534 -31.06 8.12 -18.41
N ASN A 535 -31.12 8.61 -19.65
CA ASN A 535 -30.77 7.81 -20.85
C ASN A 535 -29.34 8.14 -21.33
N GLY A 536 -28.49 8.66 -20.44
CA GLY A 536 -27.11 9.01 -20.75
C GLY A 536 -26.25 7.77 -21.01
N PRO A 537 -25.09 7.91 -21.69
CA PRO A 537 -24.20 6.78 -21.91
C PRO A 537 -23.54 6.34 -20.60
N SER A 538 -23.37 5.02 -20.44
CA SER A 538 -22.56 4.43 -19.37
C SER A 538 -21.05 4.64 -19.62
N LEU A 539 -20.21 4.32 -18.63
CA LEU A 539 -18.76 4.29 -18.78
C LEU A 539 -18.33 3.39 -19.95
N SER A 540 -18.92 2.21 -20.09
CA SER A 540 -18.62 1.32 -21.22
C SER A 540 -18.94 1.97 -22.58
N ASN A 541 -20.04 2.74 -22.65
CA ASN A 541 -20.37 3.49 -23.86
C ASN A 541 -19.35 4.61 -24.13
N ILE A 542 -18.95 5.37 -23.11
CA ILE A 542 -17.94 6.42 -23.21
C ILE A 542 -16.59 5.86 -23.68
N LEU A 543 -16.13 4.76 -23.07
CA LEU A 543 -14.91 4.08 -23.49
C LEU A 543 -14.99 3.65 -24.96
N SER A 544 -16.10 3.05 -25.38
CA SER A 544 -16.28 2.63 -26.78
C SER A 544 -16.25 3.81 -27.76
N MET A 545 -16.86 4.94 -27.38
CA MET A 545 -16.90 6.15 -28.21
C MET A 545 -15.53 6.80 -28.39
N TYR A 546 -14.73 6.87 -27.32
CA TYR A 546 -13.48 7.65 -27.32
C TYR A 546 -12.21 6.79 -27.30
N LYS A 547 -12.28 5.46 -27.30
CA LYS A 547 -11.10 4.57 -27.24
C LYS A 547 -10.01 4.91 -28.27
N ASN A 548 -10.40 5.44 -29.42
CA ASN A 548 -9.49 5.75 -30.51
C ASN A 548 -9.10 7.23 -30.59
N ASP A 549 -9.69 8.08 -29.75
CA ASP A 549 -9.49 9.53 -29.80
C ASP A 549 -8.11 9.91 -29.25
N GLN A 550 -7.63 11.06 -29.75
CA GLN A 550 -6.46 11.71 -29.17
C GLN A 550 -6.80 12.31 -27.81
N VAL A 551 -5.86 12.27 -26.87
CA VAL A 551 -6.00 12.84 -25.52
C VAL A 551 -6.50 14.29 -25.57
N ASN A 552 -5.91 15.10 -26.44
CA ASN A 552 -6.30 16.51 -26.59
C ASN A 552 -7.72 16.69 -27.15
N SER A 553 -8.24 15.73 -27.92
CA SER A 553 -9.61 15.78 -28.44
C SER A 553 -10.63 15.61 -27.32
N LEU A 554 -10.49 14.57 -26.48
CA LEU A 554 -11.38 14.34 -25.34
C LEU A 554 -11.28 15.49 -24.33
N TYR A 555 -10.06 15.96 -24.03
CA TYR A 555 -9.86 17.13 -23.18
C TYR A 555 -10.66 18.33 -23.70
N GLN A 556 -10.51 18.68 -24.99
CA GLN A 556 -11.16 19.85 -25.56
C GLN A 556 -12.68 19.70 -25.58
N LYS A 557 -13.20 18.49 -25.88
CA LYS A 557 -14.64 18.19 -25.80
C LYS A 557 -15.19 18.42 -24.39
N VAL A 558 -14.47 18.05 -23.34
CA VAL A 558 -14.89 18.35 -21.96
C VAL A 558 -14.93 19.86 -21.73
N MET A 559 -13.87 20.58 -22.12
CA MET A 559 -13.77 22.03 -21.92
C MET A 559 -14.84 22.81 -22.68
N ASP A 560 -15.18 22.39 -23.90
CA ASP A 560 -16.15 23.09 -24.74
C ASP A 560 -17.60 22.78 -24.35
N ASN A 561 -17.88 21.53 -23.96
CA ASN A 561 -19.26 21.05 -23.85
C ASN A 561 -19.75 20.92 -22.41
N VAL A 562 -18.88 20.64 -21.43
CA VAL A 562 -19.34 20.53 -20.04
C VAL A 562 -19.60 21.92 -19.51
N LYS A 563 -20.89 22.26 -19.41
CA LYS A 563 -21.32 23.58 -18.95
C LYS A 563 -21.51 23.59 -17.43
N PRO A 564 -21.28 24.74 -16.80
CA PRO A 564 -21.60 24.93 -15.40
C PRO A 564 -23.10 24.73 -15.20
N CYS A 565 -23.46 23.95 -14.20
CA CYS A 565 -24.87 23.72 -13.90
C CYS A 565 -25.36 24.68 -12.83
N THR A 566 -26.62 25.14 -12.98
CA THR A 566 -27.41 25.77 -11.92
C THR A 566 -28.37 24.72 -11.35
N GLU A 567 -28.56 24.70 -10.04
CA GLU A 567 -29.35 23.65 -9.37
C GLU A 567 -30.82 23.65 -9.83
N PRO A 568 -31.45 22.48 -10.02
CA PRO A 568 -30.90 21.12 -9.86
C PRO A 568 -30.14 20.62 -11.09
N CYS A 569 -28.93 20.10 -10.88
CA CYS A 569 -28.03 19.69 -11.95
C CYS A 569 -28.37 18.29 -12.51
N THR A 570 -29.26 18.20 -13.49
CA THR A 570 -29.83 16.91 -13.97
C THR A 570 -29.13 16.27 -15.18
N VAL A 571 -28.26 17.00 -15.89
CA VAL A 571 -27.61 16.49 -17.11
C VAL A 571 -26.25 15.88 -16.78
N SER A 572 -26.06 14.59 -17.08
CA SER A 572 -24.79 13.88 -16.83
C SER A 572 -23.64 14.46 -17.67
N VAL A 573 -22.42 14.43 -17.13
CA VAL A 573 -21.19 14.89 -17.83
C VAL A 573 -21.00 14.08 -19.11
N PHE A 574 -21.19 12.77 -19.02
CA PHE A 574 -21.15 11.84 -20.13
C PHE A 574 -22.14 12.18 -21.26
N SER A 575 -23.34 12.66 -20.93
CA SER A 575 -24.31 13.12 -21.95
C SER A 575 -23.88 14.42 -22.63
N GLN A 576 -23.22 15.32 -21.90
CA GLN A 576 -22.76 16.60 -22.44
C GLN A 576 -21.65 16.42 -23.47
N ILE A 577 -20.74 15.45 -23.26
CA ILE A 577 -19.65 15.19 -24.19
C ILE A 577 -20.04 14.26 -25.35
N LYS A 578 -21.04 13.37 -25.18
CA LYS A 578 -21.51 12.42 -26.21
C LYS A 578 -21.96 13.10 -27.50
N ASN A 579 -22.65 14.24 -27.38
CA ASN A 579 -23.53 14.74 -28.43
C ASN A 579 -22.85 15.53 -29.56
N LYS A 580 -21.52 15.71 -29.56
CA LYS A 580 -20.81 16.50 -30.58
C LYS A 580 -19.40 16.00 -30.87
#